data_AF-K6UJZ8-F1
#
_entry.id   AF-K6UJZ8-F1
#
_cell.length_a   1.000
_cell.length_b   1.000
_cell.length_c   1.000
_cell.angle_alpha   90.00
_cell.angle_beta   90.00
_cell.angle_gamma   90.00
#
_symmetry.space_group_name_H-M   'P 1'
#
loop_
_entity.id
_entity.type
_entity.pdbx_description
1 polymer ?
#
loop_
_entity_poly.entity_id
_entity_poly.type
_entity_poly.pdbx_seq_one_letter_code
_entity_poly.pdbx_strand_id
1 'polypeptide(L)'
;MYRIFVFKDAEFLSEGAQAGLRRTLETYIRNARVILHLEHLSKIIEPLKSRCICIRVPLPTEEEILGVLKDISEKFFKTLINKHGRNLRKCIMALEMTVYSNSAKPHQSLSVASTYINELCDFAFVNPSQIKMKECVTKIQSLITCQIPVNFIFETIIKYLLRNNFDYKLKYYFLKLCAHFSFLSESSFDKSVSLIAFIVNANTAIIKYNLARK
;
A
#
# COMPACT_ATOMS: atom_id res chain seq x y z
N MET A 1 -6.47 37.28 -15.71
CA MET A 1 -6.70 36.38 -14.57
C MET A 1 -6.48 34.95 -15.05
N TYR A 2 -5.67 34.14 -14.37
CA TYR A 2 -5.44 32.74 -14.73
C TYR A 2 -6.11 31.81 -13.72
N ARG A 3 -6.55 30.62 -14.18
CA ARG A 3 -7.17 29.59 -13.34
C ARG A 3 -6.16 28.50 -13.03
N ILE A 4 -6.22 27.91 -11.84
CA ILE A 4 -5.34 26.79 -11.44
C ILE A 4 -6.18 25.53 -11.33
N PHE A 5 -5.74 24.46 -11.99
CA PHE A 5 -6.35 23.13 -11.91
C PHE A 5 -5.39 22.19 -11.20
N VAL A 6 -5.90 21.46 -10.20
CA VAL A 6 -5.11 20.47 -9.45
C VAL A 6 -5.66 19.09 -9.78
N PHE A 7 -4.85 18.27 -10.44
CA PHE A 7 -5.17 16.86 -10.68
C PHE A 7 -4.55 16.03 -9.57
N LYS A 8 -5.41 15.43 -8.77
CA LYS A 8 -5.01 14.48 -7.75
C LYS A 8 -4.84 13.10 -8.39
N ASP A 9 -3.81 12.37 -7.97
CA ASP A 9 -3.51 11.00 -8.36
C ASP A 9 -3.39 10.82 -9.89
N ALA A 10 -2.65 11.75 -10.52
CA ALA A 10 -2.52 11.85 -11.98
C ALA A 10 -1.85 10.61 -12.63
N GLU A 11 -1.24 9.74 -11.85
CA GLU A 11 -0.66 8.46 -12.31
C GLU A 11 -1.70 7.44 -12.80
N PHE A 12 -2.97 7.60 -12.43
CA PHE A 12 -4.06 6.75 -12.92
C PHE A 12 -4.67 7.25 -14.25
N LEU A 13 -4.19 8.36 -14.79
CA LEU A 13 -4.63 8.83 -16.11
C LEU A 13 -4.10 7.89 -17.19
N SER A 14 -4.98 7.45 -18.08
CA SER A 14 -4.60 6.67 -19.26
C SER A 14 -3.68 7.49 -20.17
N GLU A 15 -2.82 6.82 -20.95
CA GLU A 15 -1.90 7.51 -21.86
C GLU A 15 -2.63 8.43 -22.85
N GLY A 16 -3.80 8.00 -23.34
CA GLY A 16 -4.67 8.83 -24.18
C GLY A 16 -5.18 10.09 -23.46
N ALA A 17 -5.59 9.94 -22.19
CA ALA A 17 -6.01 11.09 -21.37
C ALA A 17 -4.84 12.05 -21.10
N GLN A 18 -3.64 11.51 -20.83
CA GLN A 18 -2.43 12.32 -20.65
C GLN A 18 -2.04 13.07 -21.94
N ALA A 19 -2.14 12.41 -23.10
CA ALA A 19 -1.90 13.05 -24.39
C ALA A 19 -2.92 14.16 -24.68
N GLY A 20 -4.19 13.96 -24.32
CA GLY A 20 -5.23 14.99 -24.37
C GLY A 20 -4.90 16.17 -23.45
N LEU A 21 -4.53 15.89 -22.19
CA LEU A 21 -4.16 16.90 -21.21
C LEU A 21 -2.99 17.75 -21.70
N ARG A 22 -1.96 17.12 -22.29
CA ARG A 22 -0.84 17.81 -22.93
C ARG A 22 -1.31 18.82 -23.98
N ARG A 23 -2.22 18.43 -24.89
CA ARG A 23 -2.75 19.34 -25.94
C ARG A 23 -3.49 20.53 -25.32
N THR A 24 -4.28 20.27 -24.28
CA THR A 24 -5.01 21.31 -23.55
C THR A 24 -4.06 22.28 -22.85
N LEU A 25 -2.99 21.77 -22.22
CA LEU A 25 -1.95 22.60 -21.61
C LEU A 25 -1.28 23.51 -22.63
N GLU A 26 -0.94 23.00 -23.82
CA GLU A 26 -0.33 23.79 -24.90
C GLU A 26 -1.26 24.91 -25.40
N THR A 27 -2.56 24.62 -25.52
CA THR A 27 -3.54 25.56 -26.07
C THR A 27 -3.91 26.66 -25.08
N TYR A 28 -4.05 26.31 -23.80
CA TYR A 28 -4.60 27.21 -22.77
C TYR A 28 -3.56 27.72 -21.76
N ILE A 29 -2.25 27.58 -22.03
CA ILE A 29 -1.17 27.93 -21.10
C ILE A 29 -1.23 29.39 -20.59
N ARG A 30 -1.76 30.32 -21.41
CA ARG A 30 -1.90 31.73 -21.03
C ARG A 30 -2.96 31.96 -19.95
N ASN A 31 -4.00 31.11 -19.92
CA ASN A 31 -5.19 31.32 -19.09
C ASN A 31 -5.36 30.25 -17.99
N ALA A 32 -4.64 29.14 -18.08
CA ALA A 32 -4.73 28.01 -17.16
C ALA A 32 -3.33 27.53 -16.73
N ARG A 33 -3.17 27.28 -15.42
CA ARG A 33 -2.02 26.58 -14.84
C ARG A 33 -2.49 25.25 -14.26
N VAL A 34 -1.63 24.24 -14.28
CA VAL A 34 -1.96 22.91 -13.83
C VAL A 34 -0.92 22.40 -12.83
N ILE A 35 -1.41 21.77 -11.76
CA ILE A 35 -0.60 21.07 -10.77
C ILE A 35 -0.99 19.59 -10.84
N LEU A 36 -0.02 18.73 -11.10
CA LEU A 36 -0.20 17.28 -11.13
C LEU A 36 0.37 16.70 -9.84
N HIS A 37 -0.49 16.10 -9.01
CA HIS A 37 -0.09 15.36 -7.82
C HIS A 37 -0.08 13.87 -8.15
N LEU A 38 1.04 13.20 -7.86
CA LEU A 38 1.25 11.78 -8.13
C LEU A 38 2.35 11.21 -7.21
N GLU A 39 2.30 9.91 -6.95
CA GLU A 39 3.34 9.21 -6.19
C GLU A 39 4.47 8.70 -7.10
N HIS A 40 4.12 8.18 -8.29
CA HIS A 40 5.10 7.60 -9.23
C HIS A 40 5.23 8.36 -10.54
N LEU A 41 6.34 9.07 -10.72
CA LEU A 41 6.65 9.82 -11.96
C LEU A 41 6.80 8.90 -13.19
N SER A 42 7.12 7.63 -13.01
CA SER A 42 7.29 6.66 -14.10
C SER A 42 6.02 6.42 -14.93
N LYS A 43 4.83 6.65 -14.34
CA LYS A 43 3.53 6.45 -15.01
C LYS A 43 3.12 7.64 -15.90
N ILE A 44 3.86 8.75 -15.85
CA ILE A 44 3.60 9.92 -16.69
C ILE A 44 4.39 9.83 -18.00
N ILE A 45 3.73 10.15 -19.11
CA ILE A 45 4.38 10.18 -20.44
C ILE A 45 5.42 11.31 -20.52
N GLU A 46 6.55 11.03 -21.17
CA GLU A 46 7.66 11.99 -21.33
C GLU A 46 7.24 13.35 -21.92
N PRO A 47 6.32 13.40 -22.89
CA PRO A 47 5.86 14.68 -23.43
C PRO A 47 5.10 15.58 -22.45
N LEU A 48 4.51 15.01 -21.39
CA LEU A 48 3.89 15.78 -20.32
C LEU A 48 4.94 16.25 -19.31
N LYS A 49 5.91 15.39 -18.96
CA LYS A 49 7.02 15.74 -18.04
C LYS A 49 7.84 16.93 -18.54
N SER A 50 8.18 16.94 -19.83
CA SER A 50 8.93 18.05 -20.44
C SER A 50 8.25 19.43 -20.36
N ARG A 51 6.94 19.48 -20.09
CA ARG A 51 6.15 20.72 -19.94
C ARG A 51 5.92 21.13 -18.50
N CYS A 52 6.31 20.30 -17.54
CA CYS A 52 6.05 20.51 -16.13
C CYS A 52 7.36 20.64 -15.35
N ILE A 53 7.36 21.53 -14.36
CA ILE A 53 8.43 21.56 -13.37
C ILE A 53 8.22 20.37 -12.45
N CYS A 54 9.20 19.47 -12.41
CA CYS A 54 9.16 18.29 -11.56
C CYS A 54 9.67 18.64 -10.15
N ILE A 55 8.74 18.74 -9.19
CA ILE A 55 9.06 18.99 -7.79
C ILE A 55 8.95 17.66 -7.03
N ARG A 56 10.08 17.18 -6.49
CA ARG A 56 10.10 15.98 -5.64
C ARG A 56 9.89 16.40 -4.18
N VAL A 57 8.83 15.86 -3.57
CA VAL A 57 8.58 16.01 -2.13
C VAL A 57 9.02 14.71 -1.43
N PRO A 58 10.17 14.69 -0.74
CA PRO A 58 10.59 13.51 0.01
C PRO A 58 9.70 13.31 1.25
N LEU A 59 9.73 12.09 1.80
CA LEU A 59 9.17 11.85 3.13
C LEU A 59 9.91 12.71 4.17
N PRO A 60 9.19 13.31 5.14
CA PRO A 60 9.82 14.12 6.17
C PRO A 60 10.76 13.28 7.04
N THR A 61 11.77 13.94 7.61
CA THR A 61 12.68 13.29 8.56
C THR A 61 11.96 12.95 9.85
N GLU A 62 12.50 12.01 10.63
CA GLU A 62 11.91 11.68 11.94
C GLU A 62 11.91 12.90 12.87
N GLU A 63 12.91 13.76 12.77
CA GLU A 63 13.03 15.01 13.53
C GLU A 63 11.95 16.03 13.14
N GLU A 64 11.69 16.21 11.85
CA GLU A 64 10.60 17.07 11.36
C GLU A 64 9.23 16.58 11.83
N ILE A 65 9.01 15.25 11.77
CA ILE A 65 7.76 14.64 12.28
C ILE A 65 7.66 14.86 13.79
N LEU A 66 8.75 14.71 14.54
CA LEU A 66 8.77 14.98 15.98
C LEU A 66 8.43 16.44 16.28
N GLY A 67 8.93 17.40 15.49
CA GLY A 67 8.60 18.82 15.63
C GLY A 67 7.09 19.06 15.52
N VAL A 68 6.50 18.60 14.41
CA VAL A 68 5.05 18.76 14.19
C VAL A 68 4.22 18.03 15.26
N LEU A 69 4.63 16.84 15.67
CA LEU A 69 3.88 16.09 16.69
C LEU A 69 3.97 16.77 18.07
N LYS A 70 5.10 17.39 18.42
CA LYS A 70 5.26 18.14 19.68
C LYS A 70 4.33 19.34 19.76
N ASP A 71 4.03 19.97 18.62
CA ASP A 71 3.07 21.08 18.57
C ASP A 71 1.63 20.61 18.84
N ILE A 72 1.32 19.33 18.57
CA ILE A 72 -0.03 18.76 18.72
C ILE A 72 -0.21 18.07 20.07
N SER A 73 0.83 17.42 20.59
CA SER A 73 0.76 16.65 21.84
C SER A 73 2.13 16.57 22.50
N GLU A 74 2.19 16.23 23.78
CA GLU A 74 3.46 16.04 24.53
C GLU A 74 3.86 14.56 24.69
N LYS A 75 3.04 13.61 24.21
CA LYS A 75 3.17 12.18 24.53
C LYS A 75 3.25 11.29 23.28
N PHE A 76 3.82 10.09 23.47
CA PHE A 76 3.78 8.94 22.53
C PHE A 76 4.51 9.07 21.18
N PHE A 77 5.38 10.07 21.00
CA PHE A 77 6.03 10.32 19.71
C PHE A 77 6.85 9.16 19.16
N LYS A 78 7.79 8.64 19.96
CA LYS A 78 8.71 7.56 19.53
C LYS A 78 7.94 6.30 19.15
N THR A 79 6.90 5.96 19.92
CA THR A 79 6.04 4.81 19.64
C THR A 79 5.23 4.96 18.35
N LEU A 80 4.75 6.16 18.05
CA LEU A 80 4.00 6.47 16.83
C LEU A 80 4.89 6.39 15.59
N ILE A 81 6.07 7.01 15.64
CA ILE A 81 7.05 7.01 14.55
C ILE A 81 7.54 5.60 14.25
N ASN A 82 7.91 4.83 15.28
CA ASN A 82 8.34 3.44 15.09
C ASN A 82 7.25 2.56 14.46
N LYS A 83 5.97 2.88 14.70
CA LYS A 83 4.85 2.05 14.24
C LYS A 83 4.35 2.43 12.85
N HIS A 84 4.24 3.71 12.54
CA HIS A 84 3.69 4.21 11.28
C HIS A 84 4.78 4.63 10.28
N GLY A 85 6.05 4.57 10.69
CA GLY A 85 7.19 5.01 9.90
C GLY A 85 7.16 6.52 9.69
N ARG A 86 7.71 6.97 8.55
CA ARG A 86 7.80 8.40 8.19
C ARG A 86 6.54 8.97 7.55
N ASN A 87 5.36 8.41 7.87
CA ASN A 87 4.08 8.86 7.32
C ASN A 87 3.37 9.79 8.32
N LEU A 88 3.56 11.10 8.15
CA LEU A 88 3.01 12.12 9.05
C LEU A 88 1.48 12.03 9.18
N ARG A 89 0.76 11.80 8.08
CA ARG A 89 -0.71 11.64 8.08
C ARG A 89 -1.14 10.51 9.02
N LYS A 90 -0.50 9.34 8.91
CA LYS A 90 -0.79 8.19 9.78
C LYS A 90 -0.48 8.51 11.25
N CYS A 91 0.64 9.18 11.52
CA CYS A 91 1.00 9.56 12.89
C CYS A 91 -0.05 10.49 13.52
N ILE A 92 -0.51 11.52 12.79
CA ILE A 92 -1.55 12.45 13.27
C ILE A 92 -2.87 11.71 13.49
N MET A 93 -3.31 10.91 12.52
CA MET A 93 -4.55 10.12 12.67
C MET A 93 -4.50 9.18 13.87
N ALA A 94 -3.34 8.59 14.16
CA ALA A 94 -3.21 7.66 15.29
C ALA A 94 -3.30 8.41 16.62
N LEU A 95 -2.77 9.63 16.64
CA LEU A 95 -2.87 10.52 17.79
C LEU A 95 -4.31 10.97 18.01
N GLU A 96 -5.00 11.42 16.98
CA GLU A 96 -6.43 11.79 17.03
C GLU A 96 -7.29 10.62 17.54
N MET A 97 -7.06 9.41 17.01
CA MET A 97 -7.76 8.22 17.48
C MET A 97 -7.47 7.89 18.94
N THR A 98 -6.23 8.10 19.40
CA THR A 98 -5.84 7.88 20.80
C THR A 98 -6.59 8.83 21.75
N VAL A 99 -6.70 10.10 21.35
CA VAL A 99 -7.45 11.12 22.10
C VAL A 99 -8.94 10.77 22.10
N TYR A 100 -9.49 10.40 20.94
CA TYR A 100 -10.89 10.01 20.81
C TYR A 100 -11.24 8.77 21.67
N SER A 101 -10.38 7.75 21.68
CA SER A 101 -10.59 6.55 22.52
C SER A 101 -10.26 6.76 23.99
N ASN A 102 -9.79 7.94 24.38
CA ASN A 102 -9.31 8.27 25.72
C ASN A 102 -8.34 7.21 26.29
N SER A 103 -7.48 6.67 25.43
CA SER A 103 -6.61 5.54 25.79
C SER A 103 -5.27 6.01 26.32
N ALA A 104 -4.79 5.40 27.41
CA ALA A 104 -3.46 5.68 27.96
C ALA A 104 -2.30 5.17 27.08
N LYS A 105 -2.59 4.44 26.00
CA LYS A 105 -1.63 3.92 25.02
C LYS A 105 -1.99 4.43 23.62
N PRO A 106 -0.99 4.69 22.76
CA PRO A 106 -1.25 5.16 21.41
C PRO A 106 -1.99 4.09 20.60
N HIS A 107 -2.97 4.52 19.81
CA HIS A 107 -3.73 3.64 18.94
C HIS A 107 -2.80 2.91 17.97
N GLN A 108 -2.92 1.60 17.99
CA GLN A 108 -1.90 0.71 17.44
C GLN A 108 -2.16 0.33 15.98
N SER A 109 -3.42 0.21 15.57
CA SER A 109 -3.79 -0.20 14.21
C SER A 109 -4.72 0.84 13.60
N LEU A 110 -4.20 1.65 12.68
CA LEU A 110 -5.00 2.67 11.99
C LEU A 110 -5.96 2.09 10.95
N SER A 111 -5.67 0.89 10.46
CA SER A 111 -6.41 0.28 9.37
C SER A 111 -6.99 -1.05 9.83
N VAL A 112 -8.32 -1.12 9.92
CA VAL A 112 -9.08 -2.36 10.15
C VAL A 112 -8.68 -3.43 9.13
N ALA A 113 -8.47 -3.01 7.86
CA ALA A 113 -8.00 -3.89 6.80
C ALA A 113 -6.66 -4.55 7.13
N SER A 114 -5.69 -3.82 7.69
CA SER A 114 -4.40 -4.41 8.05
C SER A 114 -4.51 -5.46 9.16
N THR A 115 -5.36 -5.23 10.16
CA THR A 115 -5.61 -6.19 11.24
C THR A 115 -6.27 -7.46 10.68
N TYR A 116 -7.31 -7.29 9.86
CA TYR A 116 -8.00 -8.41 9.23
C TYR A 116 -7.10 -9.23 8.30
N ILE A 117 -6.20 -8.57 7.54
CA ILE A 117 -5.23 -9.27 6.69
C ILE A 117 -4.25 -10.09 7.54
N ASN A 118 -3.79 -9.57 8.69
CA ASN A 118 -2.92 -10.35 9.58
C ASN A 118 -3.67 -11.57 10.15
N GLU A 119 -4.91 -11.40 10.61
CA GLU A 119 -5.75 -12.52 11.07
C GLU A 119 -5.99 -13.56 9.97
N LEU A 120 -6.17 -13.10 8.72
CA LEU A 120 -6.27 -13.98 7.56
C LEU A 120 -4.97 -14.75 7.31
N CYS A 121 -3.82 -14.09 7.47
CA CYS A 121 -2.51 -14.73 7.35
C CYS A 121 -2.28 -15.77 8.47
N ASP A 122 -2.63 -15.45 9.71
CA ASP A 122 -2.56 -16.38 10.84
C ASP A 122 -3.41 -17.63 10.55
N PHE A 123 -4.63 -17.42 10.06
CA PHE A 123 -5.55 -18.49 9.70
C PHE A 123 -5.04 -19.34 8.53
N ALA A 124 -4.40 -18.74 7.53
CA ALA A 124 -3.92 -19.42 6.33
C ALA A 124 -2.61 -20.21 6.56
N PHE A 125 -1.67 -19.66 7.33
CA PHE A 125 -0.29 -20.15 7.38
C PHE A 125 0.07 -20.97 8.62
N VAL A 126 -0.62 -20.80 9.76
CA VAL A 126 -0.27 -21.52 11.01
C VAL A 126 -0.66 -23.00 10.95
N ASN A 127 -1.82 -23.33 10.38
CA ASN A 127 -2.33 -24.70 10.29
C ASN A 127 -2.93 -24.95 8.90
N PRO A 128 -2.12 -25.34 7.92
CA PRO A 128 -2.57 -25.41 6.53
C PRO A 128 -3.47 -26.62 6.30
N SER A 129 -4.74 -26.38 5.93
CA SER A 129 -5.74 -27.40 5.60
C SER A 129 -6.57 -26.95 4.40
N GLN A 130 -7.04 -27.90 3.60
CA GLN A 130 -7.85 -27.64 2.40
C GLN A 130 -9.18 -26.94 2.74
N ILE A 131 -9.80 -27.27 3.88
CA ILE A 131 -11.06 -26.65 4.32
C ILE A 131 -10.84 -25.18 4.64
N LYS A 132 -9.76 -24.86 5.37
CA LYS A 132 -9.39 -23.49 5.69
C LYS A 132 -9.04 -22.68 4.45
N MET A 133 -8.43 -23.29 3.44
CA MET A 133 -8.14 -22.60 2.18
C MET A 133 -9.42 -22.18 1.45
N LYS A 134 -10.48 -22.98 1.49
CA LYS A 134 -11.79 -22.61 0.92
C LYS A 134 -12.39 -21.40 1.65
N GLU A 135 -12.26 -21.35 2.98
CA GLU A 135 -12.69 -20.18 3.78
C GLU A 135 -11.78 -18.95 3.58
N CYS A 136 -10.48 -19.13 3.33
CA CYS A 136 -9.59 -18.02 2.96
C CYS A 136 -10.06 -17.33 1.68
N VAL A 137 -10.52 -18.10 0.68
CA VAL A 137 -11.01 -17.55 -0.59
C VAL A 137 -12.21 -16.62 -0.36
N THR A 138 -13.18 -17.01 0.46
CA THR A 138 -14.35 -16.17 0.75
C THR A 138 -13.97 -14.91 1.51
N LYS A 139 -13.03 -15.01 2.47
CA LYS A 139 -12.49 -13.84 3.19
C LYS A 139 -11.74 -12.88 2.26
N ILE A 140 -10.95 -13.38 1.32
CA ILE A 140 -10.26 -12.57 0.30
C ILE A 140 -11.27 -11.84 -0.59
N GLN A 141 -12.31 -12.54 -1.04
CA GLN A 141 -13.36 -11.93 -1.86
C GLN A 141 -14.05 -10.79 -1.11
N SER A 142 -14.30 -10.95 0.20
CA SER A 142 -14.87 -9.87 1.02
C SER A 142 -13.97 -8.62 1.06
N LEU A 143 -12.64 -8.78 1.11
CA LEU A 143 -11.70 -7.64 1.07
C LEU A 143 -11.74 -6.89 -0.26
N ILE A 144 -11.91 -7.63 -1.36
CA ILE A 144 -12.00 -7.04 -2.69
C ILE A 144 -13.34 -6.31 -2.85
N THR A 145 -14.43 -6.88 -2.32
CA THR A 145 -15.75 -6.21 -2.27
C THR A 145 -15.68 -4.90 -1.47
N CYS A 146 -14.88 -4.86 -0.40
CA CYS A 146 -14.60 -3.62 0.35
C CYS A 146 -13.71 -2.61 -0.39
N GLN A 147 -13.35 -2.87 -1.66
CA GLN A 147 -12.54 -2.00 -2.52
C GLN A 147 -11.14 -1.71 -1.95
N ILE A 148 -10.58 -2.65 -1.20
CA ILE A 148 -9.20 -2.53 -0.73
C ILE A 148 -8.25 -2.77 -1.93
N PRO A 149 -7.28 -1.87 -2.19
CA PRO A 149 -6.34 -2.04 -3.28
C PRO A 149 -5.56 -3.36 -3.16
N VAL A 150 -5.54 -4.15 -4.22
CA VAL A 150 -4.92 -5.49 -4.21
C VAL A 150 -3.41 -5.43 -3.96
N ASN A 151 -2.73 -4.40 -4.50
CA ASN A 151 -1.31 -4.15 -4.24
C ASN A 151 -1.03 -3.94 -2.74
N PHE A 152 -1.95 -3.29 -2.01
CA PHE A 152 -1.83 -3.12 -0.55
C PHE A 152 -1.99 -4.46 0.19
N ILE A 153 -2.87 -5.35 -0.29
CA ILE A 153 -3.04 -6.69 0.30
C ILE A 153 -1.76 -7.51 0.11
N PHE A 154 -1.21 -7.54 -1.12
CA PHE A 154 0.06 -8.23 -1.40
C PHE A 154 1.21 -7.73 -0.53
N GLU A 155 1.39 -6.41 -0.42
CA GLU A 155 2.44 -5.79 0.39
C GLU A 155 2.29 -6.17 1.87
N THR A 156 1.06 -6.18 2.39
CA THR A 156 0.77 -6.52 3.79
C THR A 156 1.06 -8.00 4.07
N ILE A 157 0.64 -8.90 3.18
CA ILE A 157 0.90 -10.35 3.31
C ILE A 157 2.41 -10.65 3.24
N ILE A 158 3.14 -10.03 2.31
CA ILE A 158 4.60 -10.20 2.22
C ILE A 158 5.30 -9.71 3.49
N LYS A 159 4.92 -8.52 4.00
CA LYS A 159 5.49 -8.00 5.25
C LYS A 159 5.23 -8.95 6.42
N TYR A 160 4.05 -9.57 6.48
CA TYR A 160 3.74 -10.61 7.47
C TYR A 160 4.65 -11.84 7.29
N LEU A 161 4.74 -12.40 6.08
CA LEU A 161 5.56 -13.58 5.80
C LEU A 161 7.06 -13.36 6.06
N LEU A 162 7.59 -12.17 5.77
CA LEU A 162 9.00 -11.84 5.98
C LEU A 162 9.36 -11.66 7.46
N ARG A 163 8.39 -11.28 8.32
CA ARG A 163 8.58 -11.17 9.78
C ARG A 163 8.76 -12.53 10.43
N ASN A 164 8.20 -13.59 9.86
CA ASN A 164 8.32 -14.94 10.39
C ASN A 164 9.75 -15.50 10.18
N ASN A 165 10.15 -16.41 11.08
CA ASN A 165 11.47 -17.05 11.09
C ASN A 165 11.58 -18.16 10.03
N PHE A 166 11.58 -17.76 8.76
CA PHE A 166 11.82 -18.64 7.61
C PHE A 166 13.25 -18.51 7.07
N ASP A 167 13.74 -19.56 6.41
CA ASP A 167 15.02 -19.55 5.70
C ASP A 167 15.05 -18.51 4.56
N TYR A 168 16.25 -17.98 4.27
CA TYR A 168 16.47 -17.01 3.20
C TYR A 168 16.00 -17.51 1.81
N LYS A 169 16.15 -18.81 1.53
CA LYS A 169 15.67 -19.42 0.28
C LYS A 169 14.15 -19.32 0.14
N LEU A 170 13.42 -19.56 1.22
CA LEU A 170 11.96 -19.49 1.23
C LEU A 170 11.48 -18.04 1.16
N LYS A 171 12.14 -17.12 1.87
CA LYS A 171 11.87 -15.68 1.77
C LYS A 171 12.06 -15.15 0.35
N TYR A 172 13.13 -15.55 -0.33
CA TYR A 172 13.36 -15.21 -1.74
C TYR A 172 12.24 -15.76 -2.65
N TYR A 173 11.81 -17.00 -2.41
CA TYR A 173 10.73 -17.61 -3.16
C TYR A 173 9.40 -16.84 -3.00
N PHE A 174 9.04 -16.44 -1.78
CA PHE A 174 7.84 -15.60 -1.55
C PHE A 174 7.93 -14.26 -2.27
N LEU A 175 9.09 -13.62 -2.27
CA LEU A 175 9.29 -12.36 -2.98
C LEU A 175 9.10 -12.53 -4.48
N LYS A 176 9.68 -13.60 -5.06
CA LYS A 176 9.51 -13.93 -6.48
C LYS A 176 8.05 -14.20 -6.84
N LEU A 177 7.33 -14.96 -6.01
CA LEU A 177 5.90 -15.22 -6.22
C LEU A 177 5.07 -13.94 -6.15
N CYS A 178 5.32 -13.08 -5.15
CA CYS A 178 4.57 -11.84 -5.02
C CYS A 178 4.82 -10.89 -6.20
N ALA A 179 6.06 -10.76 -6.68
CA ALA A 179 6.35 -9.93 -7.84
C ALA A 179 5.59 -10.41 -9.08
N HIS A 180 5.57 -11.72 -9.32
CA HIS A 180 4.86 -12.33 -10.44
C HIS A 180 3.34 -12.13 -10.34
N PHE A 181 2.72 -12.47 -9.20
CA PHE A 181 1.27 -12.37 -9.03
C PHE A 181 0.76 -10.93 -8.88
N SER A 182 1.57 -10.02 -8.34
CA SER A 182 1.24 -8.58 -8.32
C SER A 182 1.15 -8.02 -9.74
N PHE A 183 2.10 -8.38 -10.61
CA PHE A 183 2.07 -7.97 -12.02
C PHE A 183 0.87 -8.55 -12.76
N LEU A 184 0.59 -9.85 -12.59
CA LEU A 184 -0.59 -10.48 -13.17
C LEU A 184 -1.90 -9.83 -12.69
N SER A 185 -1.97 -9.44 -11.42
CA SER A 185 -3.15 -8.78 -10.86
C SER A 185 -3.42 -7.40 -11.45
N GLU A 186 -2.42 -6.69 -11.95
CA GLU A 186 -2.63 -5.40 -12.62
C GLU A 186 -3.22 -5.58 -14.02
N SER A 187 -2.87 -6.68 -14.69
CA SER A 187 -3.33 -7.00 -16.05
C SER A 187 -4.67 -7.76 -16.07
N SER A 188 -5.05 -8.38 -14.95
CA SER A 188 -6.23 -9.25 -14.87
C SER A 188 -7.50 -8.47 -14.53
N PHE A 189 -8.63 -8.84 -15.16
CA PHE A 189 -9.94 -8.29 -14.83
C PHE A 189 -10.40 -8.72 -13.43
N ASP A 190 -10.31 -10.01 -13.13
CA ASP A 190 -10.56 -10.54 -11.78
C ASP A 190 -9.24 -10.61 -11.00
N LYS A 191 -9.05 -9.63 -10.12
CA LYS A 191 -7.86 -9.52 -9.27
C LYS A 191 -7.84 -10.57 -8.15
N SER A 192 -8.98 -11.17 -7.83
CA SER A 192 -9.07 -12.18 -6.76
C SER A 192 -8.29 -13.44 -7.09
N VAL A 193 -8.31 -13.86 -8.36
CA VAL A 193 -7.66 -15.08 -8.84
C VAL A 193 -6.16 -15.06 -8.60
N SER A 194 -5.50 -13.96 -8.95
CA SER A 194 -4.04 -13.80 -8.76
C SER A 194 -3.66 -13.84 -7.28
N LEU A 195 -4.49 -13.25 -6.41
CA LEU A 195 -4.23 -13.23 -4.97
C LEU A 195 -4.46 -14.59 -4.32
N ILE A 196 -5.52 -15.31 -4.73
CA ILE A 196 -5.79 -16.68 -4.29
C ILE A 196 -4.64 -17.60 -4.71
N ALA A 197 -4.20 -17.52 -5.97
CA ALA A 197 -3.09 -18.31 -6.50
C ALA A 197 -1.80 -18.07 -5.71
N PHE A 198 -1.52 -16.81 -5.35
CA PHE A 198 -0.38 -16.47 -4.50
C PHE A 198 -0.45 -17.15 -3.13
N ILE A 199 -1.59 -17.07 -2.43
CA ILE A 199 -1.74 -17.65 -1.08
C ILE A 199 -1.66 -19.17 -1.12
N VAL A 200 -2.28 -19.82 -2.12
CA VAL A 200 -2.20 -21.28 -2.31
C VAL A 200 -0.76 -21.73 -2.54
N ASN A 201 -0.01 -21.03 -3.40
CA ASN A 201 1.38 -21.36 -3.70
C ASN A 201 2.30 -21.11 -2.50
N ALA A 202 2.09 -20.01 -1.78
CA ALA A 202 2.83 -19.72 -0.55
C ALA A 202 2.57 -20.79 0.52
N ASN A 203 1.31 -21.18 0.70
CA ASN A 203 0.94 -22.24 1.64
C ASN A 203 1.58 -23.60 1.27
N THR A 204 1.51 -23.98 0.00
CA THR A 204 2.14 -25.21 -0.51
C THR A 204 3.65 -25.23 -0.25
N ALA A 205 4.33 -24.09 -0.41
CA ALA A 205 5.75 -23.97 -0.12
C ALA A 205 6.06 -24.12 1.38
N ILE A 206 5.20 -23.58 2.25
CA ILE A 206 5.32 -23.74 3.72
C ILE A 206 5.12 -25.20 4.13
N ILE A 207 4.13 -25.89 3.58
CA ILE A 207 3.91 -27.33 3.84
C ILE A 207 5.15 -28.14 3.45
N LYS A 208 5.68 -27.92 2.24
CA LYS A 208 6.89 -28.61 1.76
C LYS A 208 8.10 -28.32 2.66
N TYR A 209 8.25 -27.08 3.11
CA TYR A 209 9.31 -26.68 4.03
C TYR A 209 9.19 -27.38 5.40
N ASN A 210 7.98 -27.43 5.97
CA ASN A 210 7.74 -28.11 7.24
C ASN A 210 7.94 -29.63 7.14
N LEU A 211 7.62 -30.24 5.99
CA LEU A 211 7.90 -31.65 5.72
C LEU A 211 9.40 -31.93 5.59
N ALA A 212 10.17 -31.04 4.97
CA ALA A 212 11.62 -31.18 4.83
C ALA A 212 12.40 -31.00 6.13
N ARG A 213 11.75 -30.50 7.19
CA ARG A 213 12.35 -30.24 8.52
C ARG A 213 12.01 -31.33 9.54
N LYS A 214 11.08 -32.23 9.21
CA LYS A 214 10.78 -33.45 9.97
C LYS A 214 11.63 -34.60 9.45
#